data_AF-A0A9P7JD47-F1
#
_entry.id   AF-A0A9P7JD47-F1
#
_cell.length_a   1.000
_cell.length_b   1.000
_cell.length_c   1.000
_cell.angle_alpha   90.00
_cell.angle_beta   90.00
_cell.angle_gamma   90.00
#
_symmetry.space_group_name_H-M   'P 1'
#
loop_
_entity.id
_entity.type
_entity.pdbx_description
1 polymer ?
#
loop_
_entity_poly.entity_id
_entity_poly.type
_entity_poly.pdbx_seq_one_letter_code
_entity_poly.pdbx_strand_id
1 'polypeptide(L)'
;MPCNAVHCQWNSNMTKNHCRRSGHQLFMCKAYDTIQGHELTLTERFTVTTKPNGRNAKQDERAALPNIIELAVGMKVMVTFNVNTDIDIANGARGEVKEIILDEHESKFCMTTPIVELDYPPAYVLIKLNCTKVKTLELLEKGVLPLTPLQ
;
A
#
# COMPACT_ATOMS: atom_id res chain seq x y z
N MET A 1 -24.09 -5.35 6.38
CA MET A 1 -22.76 -4.83 5.99
C MET A 1 -22.14 -5.85 5.03
N PRO A 2 -21.70 -5.47 3.81
CA PRO A 2 -21.09 -6.43 2.90
C PRO A 2 -19.81 -6.99 3.52
N CYS A 3 -19.55 -8.28 3.33
CA CYS A 3 -18.38 -8.94 3.90
C CYS A 3 -17.10 -8.36 3.30
N ASN A 4 -16.25 -7.76 4.13
CA ASN A 4 -14.93 -7.22 3.75
C ASN A 4 -14.12 -8.24 2.89
N ALA A 5 -14.28 -9.54 3.17
CA ALA A 5 -13.69 -10.63 2.41
C ALA A 5 -14.02 -10.62 0.90
N VAL A 6 -15.26 -10.28 0.53
CA VAL A 6 -15.67 -10.21 -0.88
C VAL A 6 -14.95 -9.04 -1.57
N HIS A 7 -14.88 -7.88 -0.91
CA HIS A 7 -14.14 -6.73 -1.45
C HIS A 7 -12.65 -7.04 -1.61
N CYS A 8 -12.01 -7.68 -0.63
CA CYS A 8 -10.61 -8.10 -0.75
C CYS A 8 -10.40 -9.06 -1.92
N GLN A 9 -11.30 -10.03 -2.10
CA GLN A 9 -11.22 -11.00 -3.19
C GLN A 9 -11.42 -10.34 -4.57
N TRP A 10 -12.37 -9.41 -4.68
CA TRP A 10 -12.59 -8.64 -5.89
C TRP A 10 -11.39 -7.76 -6.24
N ASN A 11 -10.84 -7.05 -5.26
CA ASN A 11 -9.66 -6.21 -5.46
C ASN A 11 -8.47 -7.07 -5.93
N SER A 12 -8.22 -8.21 -5.28
CA SER A 12 -7.14 -9.12 -5.70
C SER A 12 -7.34 -9.67 -7.12
N ASN A 13 -8.55 -10.09 -7.45
CA ASN A 13 -8.87 -10.56 -8.81
C ASN A 13 -8.70 -9.44 -9.85
N MET A 14 -9.08 -8.20 -9.51
CA MET A 14 -8.93 -7.05 -10.39
C MET A 14 -7.45 -6.74 -10.64
N THR A 15 -6.61 -6.73 -9.61
CA THR A 15 -5.17 -6.52 -9.73
C THR A 15 -4.51 -7.62 -10.57
N LYS A 16 -4.82 -8.89 -10.31
CA LYS A 16 -4.31 -10.03 -11.10
C LYS A 16 -4.73 -9.95 -12.57
N ASN A 17 -5.99 -9.60 -12.84
CA ASN A 17 -6.46 -9.43 -14.22
C ASN A 17 -5.79 -8.23 -14.92
N HIS A 18 -5.54 -7.14 -14.18
CA HIS A 18 -4.81 -5.99 -14.70
C HIS A 18 -3.36 -6.35 -15.08
N CYS A 19 -2.64 -7.05 -14.22
CA CYS A 19 -1.28 -7.54 -14.49
C CYS A 19 -1.27 -8.45 -15.73
N ARG A 20 -2.22 -9.39 -15.83
CA ARG A 20 -2.34 -10.27 -17.01
C ARG A 20 -2.59 -9.52 -18.32
N ARG A 21 -3.39 -8.44 -18.29
CA ARG A 21 -3.75 -7.67 -19.48
C ARG A 21 -2.66 -6.67 -19.90
N SER A 22 -1.98 -6.08 -18.92
CA SER A 22 -1.01 -5.01 -19.16
C SER A 22 0.43 -5.50 -19.25
N GLY A 23 0.71 -6.73 -18.81
CA GLY A 23 2.06 -7.30 -18.74
C GLY A 23 2.89 -6.80 -17.56
N HIS A 24 2.35 -5.94 -16.69
CA HIS A 24 3.06 -5.46 -15.50
C HIS A 24 3.16 -6.56 -14.45
N GLN A 25 4.29 -6.58 -13.74
CA GLN A 25 4.51 -7.46 -12.60
C GLN A 25 3.57 -7.10 -11.43
N LEU A 26 3.19 -8.13 -10.67
CA LEU A 26 2.47 -8.01 -9.41
C LEU A 26 3.48 -8.05 -8.26
N PHE A 27 3.53 -7.00 -7.46
CA PHE A 27 4.33 -6.97 -6.25
C PHE A 27 3.47 -7.35 -5.03
N MET A 28 3.97 -8.27 -4.21
CA MET A 28 3.36 -8.64 -2.95
C MET A 28 4.19 -8.04 -1.82
N CYS A 29 3.70 -6.93 -1.25
CA CYS A 29 4.32 -6.26 -0.13
C CYS A 29 3.78 -6.84 1.18
N LYS A 30 4.65 -7.36 2.04
CA LYS A 30 4.29 -7.79 3.39
C LYS A 30 4.25 -6.58 4.33
N ALA A 31 3.45 -6.66 5.39
CA ALA A 31 3.52 -5.68 6.47
C ALA A 31 4.90 -5.79 7.13
N TYR A 32 5.59 -4.66 7.23
CA TYR A 32 6.92 -4.58 7.83
C TYR A 32 6.79 -3.99 9.23
N ASP A 33 6.49 -4.86 10.20
CA ASP A 33 6.34 -4.46 11.60
C ASP A 33 7.69 -4.51 12.33
N THR A 34 8.08 -3.39 12.94
CA THR A 34 9.27 -3.32 13.80
C THR A 34 8.93 -2.79 15.19
N ILE A 35 9.65 -3.25 16.21
CA ILE A 35 9.66 -2.65 17.55
C ILE A 35 11.09 -2.22 17.82
N GLN A 36 11.30 -0.95 18.17
CA GLN A 36 12.65 -0.43 18.48
C GLN A 36 13.71 -0.75 17.39
N GLY A 37 13.31 -0.76 16.12
CA GLY A 37 14.23 -0.97 14.99
C GLY A 37 14.61 -2.43 14.71
N HIS A 38 14.04 -3.41 15.39
CA HIS A 38 14.16 -4.82 15.02
C HIS A 38 12.81 -5.40 14.60
N GLU A 39 12.84 -6.39 13.72
CA GLU A 39 11.64 -7.13 13.32
C GLU A 39 11.00 -7.82 14.53
N LEU A 40 9.66 -7.86 14.52
CA LEU A 40 8.92 -8.57 15.55
C LEU A 40 9.34 -10.04 15.65
N THR A 41 9.68 -10.47 16.87
CA THR A 41 9.81 -11.88 17.21
C THR A 41 8.47 -12.60 17.05
N LEU A 42 8.48 -13.94 16.96
CA LEU A 42 7.24 -14.72 16.85
C LEU A 42 6.25 -14.39 17.98
N THR A 43 6.73 -14.29 19.21
CA THR A 43 5.91 -13.94 20.39
C THR A 43 5.27 -12.56 20.24
N GLU A 44 6.03 -11.57 19.75
CA GLU A 44 5.51 -10.22 19.55
C GLU A 44 4.50 -10.19 18.40
N ARG A 45 4.77 -10.87 17.27
CA ARG A 45 3.79 -11.04 16.17
C ARG A 45 2.49 -11.67 16.68
N PHE A 46 2.58 -12.68 17.52
CA PHE A 46 1.41 -13.28 18.17
C PHE A 46 0.67 -12.26 19.04
N THR A 47 1.36 -11.47 19.87
CA THR A 47 0.68 -10.44 20.69
C THR A 47 0.07 -9.32 19.87
N VAL A 48 0.68 -8.89 18.77
CA VAL A 48 0.12 -7.90 17.83
C VAL A 48 -1.15 -8.44 17.19
N THR A 49 -1.16 -9.73 16.81
CA THR A 49 -2.31 -10.38 16.18
C THR A 49 -3.45 -10.70 17.17
N THR A 50 -3.13 -10.94 18.45
CA THR A 50 -4.08 -11.48 19.45
C THR A 50 -4.57 -10.48 20.48
N LYS A 51 -3.98 -9.28 20.60
CA LYS A 51 -4.44 -8.26 21.57
C LYS A 51 -5.89 -7.86 21.28
N PRO A 52 -6.86 -8.16 22.19
CA PRO A 52 -8.20 -7.61 22.08
C PRO A 52 -8.15 -6.13 22.44
N ASN A 53 -8.64 -5.28 21.54
CA ASN A 53 -8.71 -3.83 21.76
C ASN A 53 -9.45 -3.52 23.07
N GLY A 54 -8.79 -2.79 23.97
CA GLY A 54 -9.36 -2.40 25.26
C GLY A 54 -10.71 -1.70 25.08
N ARG A 55 -11.67 -2.02 25.96
CA ARG A 55 -13.10 -1.62 25.91
C ARG A 55 -13.40 -0.11 25.87
N ASN A 56 -12.40 0.78 25.82
CA ASN A 56 -12.56 2.24 25.83
C ASN A 56 -11.59 3.01 24.90
N ALA A 57 -10.89 2.35 23.98
CA ALA A 57 -10.18 3.07 22.92
C ALA A 57 -11.20 3.35 21.81
N LYS A 58 -11.42 4.63 21.48
CA LYS A 58 -12.04 5.01 20.19
C LYS A 58 -11.38 4.15 19.14
N GLN A 59 -12.17 3.28 18.51
CA GLN A 59 -11.86 2.42 17.37
C GLN A 59 -10.48 2.76 16.80
N ASP A 60 -9.45 2.06 17.26
CA ASP A 60 -8.11 2.25 16.72
C ASP A 60 -8.17 1.67 15.31
N GLU A 61 -8.54 2.50 14.34
CA GLU A 61 -8.82 2.19 12.94
C GLU A 61 -7.59 1.68 12.17
N ARG A 62 -6.47 1.45 12.88
CA ARG A 62 -5.32 0.64 12.45
C ARG A 62 -5.64 -0.86 12.40
N ALA A 63 -6.74 -1.30 13.03
CA ALA A 63 -7.05 -2.70 13.34
C ALA A 63 -7.51 -3.62 12.18
N ALA A 64 -7.25 -3.29 10.90
CA ALA A 64 -7.63 -4.18 9.79
C ALA A 64 -6.79 -4.03 8.51
N LEU A 65 -5.56 -3.51 8.60
CA LEU A 65 -4.69 -3.52 7.42
C LEU A 65 -4.27 -4.96 7.10
N PRO A 66 -4.36 -5.39 5.84
CA PRO A 66 -3.97 -6.73 5.47
C PRO A 66 -2.46 -6.90 5.63
N ASN A 67 -2.05 -8.07 6.12
CA ASN A 67 -0.63 -8.42 6.26
C ASN A 67 0.12 -8.47 4.92
N ILE A 68 -0.60 -8.56 3.80
CA ILE A 68 -0.05 -8.53 2.46
C ILE A 68 -0.89 -7.60 1.60
N ILE A 69 -0.24 -6.68 0.90
CA ILE A 69 -0.85 -5.78 -0.08
C ILE A 69 -0.32 -6.14 -1.47
N GLU A 70 -1.24 -6.37 -2.40
CA GLU A 70 -0.96 -6.55 -3.82
C GLU A 70 -0.83 -5.17 -4.50
N LEU A 71 0.32 -4.89 -5.11
CA LEU A 71 0.63 -3.63 -5.80
C LEU A 71 1.04 -3.87 -7.25
N ALA A 72 0.57 -3.03 -8.17
CA ALA A 72 0.99 -3.07 -9.57
C ALA A 72 0.90 -1.68 -10.21
N VAL A 73 1.78 -1.41 -11.17
CA VAL A 73 1.72 -0.19 -11.99
C VAL A 73 0.43 -0.19 -12.82
N GLY A 74 -0.26 0.96 -12.85
CA GLY A 74 -1.56 1.16 -13.49
C GLY A 74 -2.76 0.75 -12.64
N MET A 75 -2.55 0.22 -11.42
CA MET A 75 -3.64 -0.12 -10.51
C MET A 75 -4.37 1.14 -10.01
N LYS A 76 -5.71 1.08 -9.95
CA LYS A 76 -6.52 2.15 -9.36
C LYS A 76 -6.53 2.03 -7.84
N VAL A 77 -6.30 3.15 -7.17
CA VAL A 77 -6.20 3.23 -5.72
C VAL A 77 -7.15 4.28 -5.15
N MET A 78 -7.52 4.09 -3.90
CA MET A 78 -8.26 5.06 -3.10
C MET A 78 -7.51 5.32 -1.81
N VAL A 79 -7.38 6.59 -1.46
CA VAL A 79 -6.86 7.02 -0.17
C VAL A 79 -7.92 6.70 0.88
N THR A 80 -7.57 5.89 1.88
CA THR A 80 -8.50 5.49 2.94
C THR A 80 -8.34 6.30 4.22
N PHE A 81 -7.20 7.00 4.37
CA PHE A 81 -6.90 7.84 5.53
C PHE A 81 -6.48 9.22 5.04
N ASN A 82 -6.92 10.26 5.74
CA ASN A 82 -6.49 11.62 5.42
C ASN A 82 -4.97 11.72 5.56
N VAL A 83 -4.28 11.92 4.45
CA VAL A 83 -2.82 12.08 4.44
C VAL A 83 -2.51 13.57 4.63
N ASN A 84 -3.17 14.43 3.86
CA ASN A 84 -3.05 15.87 3.98
C ASN A 84 -4.27 16.56 3.33
N THR A 85 -5.12 17.16 4.17
CA THR A 85 -6.37 17.81 3.75
C THR A 85 -6.16 19.13 3.03
N ASP A 86 -5.06 19.83 3.27
CA ASP A 86 -4.79 21.14 2.67
C ASP A 86 -4.48 21.05 1.17
N ILE A 87 -4.07 19.85 0.73
CA ILE A 87 -3.76 19.54 -0.67
C ILE A 87 -4.78 18.58 -1.32
N ASP A 88 -5.96 18.45 -0.71
CA ASP A 88 -7.07 17.58 -1.11
C ASP A 88 -6.71 16.07 -1.16
N ILE A 89 -5.72 15.62 -0.37
CA ILE A 89 -5.41 14.19 -0.20
C ILE A 89 -6.11 13.69 1.06
N ALA A 90 -7.42 13.56 0.90
CA ALA A 90 -8.32 13.08 1.94
C ALA A 90 -8.85 11.67 1.62
N ASN A 91 -9.48 11.05 2.61
CA ASN A 91 -10.21 9.80 2.44
C ASN A 91 -11.20 9.92 1.27
N GLY A 92 -11.20 8.93 0.40
CA GLY A 92 -12.02 8.91 -0.82
C GLY A 92 -11.34 9.53 -2.04
N ALA A 93 -10.18 10.20 -1.90
CA ALA A 93 -9.38 10.62 -3.05
C ALA A 93 -8.95 9.38 -3.85
N ARG A 94 -9.01 9.48 -5.18
CA ARG A 94 -8.72 8.35 -6.08
C ARG A 94 -7.55 8.68 -6.99
N GLY A 95 -6.80 7.65 -7.34
CA GLY A 95 -5.68 7.78 -8.25
C GLY A 95 -5.31 6.49 -8.95
N GLU A 96 -4.17 6.54 -9.59
CA GLU A 96 -3.55 5.42 -10.30
C GLU A 96 -2.07 5.35 -9.94
N VAL A 97 -1.59 4.14 -9.63
CA VAL A 97 -0.16 3.89 -9.43
C VAL A 97 0.57 4.11 -10.76
N LYS A 98 1.52 5.04 -10.79
CA LYS A 98 2.35 5.30 -11.97
C LYS A 98 3.66 4.54 -11.94
N GLU A 99 4.26 4.44 -10.76
CA GLU A 99 5.54 3.79 -10.60
C GLU A 99 5.69 3.31 -9.17
N ILE A 100 6.46 2.23 -9.01
CA ILE A 100 6.79 1.64 -7.72
C ILE A 100 8.31 1.64 -7.64
N ILE A 101 8.86 2.42 -6.72
CA ILE A 101 10.29 2.51 -6.46
C ILE A 101 10.57 1.63 -5.25
N LEU A 102 11.39 0.61 -5.45
CA LEU A 102 11.73 -0.38 -4.43
C LEU A 102 12.84 0.14 -3.51
N ASP A 103 12.95 -0.50 -2.34
CA ASP A 103 14.01 -0.23 -1.40
C ASP A 103 15.39 -0.63 -1.98
N GLU A 104 16.45 0.05 -1.55
CA GLU A 104 17.81 -0.23 -2.01
C GLU A 104 18.37 -1.55 -1.46
N HIS A 105 17.82 -2.02 -0.33
CA HIS A 105 18.20 -3.28 0.33
C HIS A 105 17.51 -4.50 -0.28
N GLU A 106 16.65 -4.30 -1.28
CA GLU A 106 15.85 -5.35 -1.87
C GLU A 106 16.70 -6.39 -2.62
N SER A 107 16.37 -7.67 -2.41
CA SER A 107 16.98 -8.76 -3.16
C SER A 107 16.75 -8.60 -4.66
N LYS A 108 17.75 -8.94 -5.48
CA LYS A 108 17.59 -8.94 -6.94
C LYS A 108 16.50 -9.94 -7.35
N PHE A 109 15.46 -9.46 -8.00
CA PHE A 109 14.41 -10.28 -8.60
C PHE A 109 14.51 -10.25 -10.13
N CYS A 110 13.91 -11.25 -10.78
CA CYS A 110 13.87 -11.30 -12.23
C CYS A 110 12.73 -10.43 -12.77
N MET A 111 13.03 -9.53 -13.70
CA MET A 111 12.04 -8.65 -14.35
C MET A 111 10.99 -9.42 -15.17
N THR A 112 11.24 -10.68 -15.51
CA THR A 112 10.29 -11.50 -16.26
C THR A 112 9.36 -12.30 -15.35
N THR A 113 9.59 -12.34 -14.04
CA THR A 113 8.72 -13.08 -13.12
C THR A 113 7.43 -12.30 -12.92
N PRO A 114 6.25 -12.87 -13.21
CA PRO A 114 4.99 -12.12 -13.16
C PRO A 114 4.57 -11.70 -11.75
N ILE A 115 5.07 -12.37 -10.70
CA ILE A 115 4.78 -12.08 -9.30
C ILE A 115 6.11 -11.98 -8.56
N VAL A 116 6.31 -10.90 -7.80
CA VAL A 116 7.49 -10.64 -6.99
C VAL A 116 7.05 -10.42 -5.55
N GLU A 117 7.53 -11.25 -4.63
CA GLU A 117 7.40 -10.98 -3.20
C GLU A 117 8.49 -10.02 -2.77
N LEU A 118 8.12 -8.96 -2.07
CA LEU A 118 9.06 -7.98 -1.54
C LEU A 118 9.52 -8.37 -0.13
N ASP A 119 10.80 -8.17 0.14
CA ASP A 119 11.46 -8.31 1.43
C ASP A 119 11.25 -7.03 2.27
N TYR A 120 11.39 -5.85 1.65
CA TYR A 120 11.18 -4.55 2.27
C TYR A 120 9.97 -3.81 1.65
N PRO A 121 9.33 -2.89 2.40
CA PRO A 121 8.29 -2.05 1.80
C PRO A 121 8.90 -1.16 0.70
N PRO A 122 8.14 -0.79 -0.34
CA PRO A 122 8.65 0.10 -1.38
C PRO A 122 9.14 1.43 -0.81
N ALA A 123 10.29 1.93 -1.23
CA ALA A 123 10.78 3.25 -0.82
C ALA A 123 9.75 4.36 -1.14
N TYR A 124 9.20 4.32 -2.35
CA TYR A 124 8.14 5.25 -2.78
C TYR A 124 7.16 4.58 -3.73
N VAL A 125 5.89 4.94 -3.62
CA VAL A 125 4.86 4.64 -4.63
C VAL A 125 4.38 5.95 -5.24
N LEU A 126 4.60 6.13 -6.54
CA LEU A 126 4.13 7.31 -7.25
C LEU A 126 2.68 7.12 -7.66
N ILE A 127 1.81 8.00 -7.18
CA ILE A 127 0.37 7.96 -7.49
C ILE A 127 -0.03 9.23 -8.21
N LYS A 128 -0.66 9.06 -9.37
CA LYS A 128 -1.36 10.13 -10.08
C LYS A 128 -2.76 10.25 -9.53
N LEU A 129 -3.03 11.31 -8.78
CA LEU A 129 -4.37 11.60 -8.26
C LEU A 129 -5.26 12.18 -9.36
N ASN A 130 -6.53 11.78 -9.39
CA ASN A 130 -7.50 12.31 -10.35
C ASN A 130 -7.80 13.80 -10.10
N CYS A 131 -7.83 14.18 -8.82
CA CYS A 131 -8.03 15.55 -8.36
C CYS A 131 -7.01 15.84 -7.25
N THR A 132 -6.27 16.93 -7.36
CA THR A 132 -5.39 17.42 -6.30
C THR A 132 -5.07 18.90 -6.51
N LYS A 133 -4.88 19.64 -5.43
CA LYS A 133 -4.43 21.05 -5.44
C LYS A 133 -2.91 21.18 -5.32
N VAL A 134 -2.16 20.07 -5.24
CA VAL A 134 -0.70 20.13 -5.11
C VAL A 134 -0.08 20.83 -6.31
N LYS A 135 0.80 21.80 -6.03
CA LYS A 135 1.68 22.40 -7.05
C LYS A 135 2.56 21.30 -7.64
N THR A 136 2.71 21.31 -8.96
CA THR A 136 3.57 20.35 -9.66
C THR A 136 4.97 20.39 -9.06
N LEU A 137 5.47 19.24 -8.60
CA LEU A 137 6.85 19.09 -8.17
C LEU A 137 7.73 19.19 -9.42
N GLU A 138 8.84 19.92 -9.37
CA GLU A 138 9.62 20.36 -10.54
C GLU A 138 10.18 19.22 -11.43
N LEU A 139 10.06 17.97 -10.97
CA LEU A 139 10.55 16.77 -11.66
C LEU A 139 9.45 15.72 -11.93
N LEU A 140 8.18 16.00 -11.58
CA LEU A 140 7.08 15.05 -11.71
C LEU A 140 5.94 15.61 -12.55
N GLU A 141 5.21 14.72 -13.23
CA GLU A 141 3.99 15.11 -13.92
C GLU A 141 2.99 15.78 -12.97
N LYS A 142 2.18 16.70 -13.50
CA LYS A 142 1.12 17.34 -12.74
C LYS A 142 0.17 16.30 -12.12
N GLY A 143 0.01 16.40 -10.80
CA GLY A 143 -0.88 15.53 -10.01
C GLY A 143 -0.26 14.18 -9.61
N VAL A 144 1.01 13.95 -9.91
CA VAL A 144 1.78 12.79 -9.40
C VAL A 144 2.45 13.14 -8.09
N LEU A 145 2.29 12.27 -7.10
CA LEU A 145 2.85 12.45 -5.76
C LEU A 145 3.52 11.16 -5.28
N PRO A 146 4.70 11.26 -4.65
CA PRO A 146 5.29 10.14 -3.95
C PRO A 146 4.57 9.91 -2.62
N LEU A 147 4.09 8.68 -2.39
CA LEU A 147 3.71 8.20 -1.06
C LEU A 147 4.79 7.29 -0.52
N THR A 148 5.17 7.51 0.74
CA THR A 148 6.09 6.67 1.50
C THR A 148 5.33 5.74 2.43
N PRO A 149 5.82 4.53 2.69
CA PRO A 149 5.31 3.69 3.78
C PRO A 149 5.36 4.45 5.11
N LEU A 150 4.39 4.18 5.98
CA LEU A 150 4.41 4.63 7.37
C LEU A 150 5.42 3.78 8.16
N GLN A 151 6.24 4.43 8.98
CA GLN A 151 7.12 3.79 9.96
C GLN A 151 6.40 3.57 11.30
#